data_AF-A0A1G4JW52-F1
#
_entry.id   AF-A0A1G4JW52-F1
#
_cell.length_a   1.000
_cell.length_b   1.000
_cell.length_c   1.000
_cell.angle_alpha   90.00
_cell.angle_beta   90.00
_cell.angle_gamma   90.00
#
_symmetry.space_group_name_H-M   'P 1'
#
loop_
_entity.id
_entity.type
_entity.pdbx_description
1 polymer ?
#
loop_
_entity_poly.entity_id
_entity_poly.type
_entity_poly.pdbx_seq_one_letter_code
_entity_poly.pdbx_strand_id
1 'polypeptide(L)'
;MEGKSFLGLASDEKTQVPAKVFRCQALWAIRDVFKWRKFQIVAAIFVGLICASVVGLGRLFQTHGAGKVAYLLSAEFAFLGIELFFAATVIFIEQKKKTTVRQQRMELFRQIMAQQPGTALAKWDVIAVEMNDYLNKQAIWHSPWCFYDGAMLFAFFRTLIYIPLQDGKFDSDAEIVLLRDAAQNYEESLFASENENEKTGRVSNLSSEKKLPVELHHSKATWVLTRSKKMIVIGSLYALVYGWFGQLLAVVIFECFHFAISFYVFWNRANFLSLADSLEFMNNVHKFEPWEDDSKWDEIARATNAAFSGKRMDNFDNDYFFDGNHCRQLFKQRLSSIIADRKLRLPELIPFAHELRAACGFDSKDQV
;
A
#
# COMPACT_ATOMS: atom_id res chain seq x y z
N MET A 1 21.84 38.03 -13.01
CA MET A 1 20.57 37.30 -12.95
C MET A 1 20.56 36.31 -14.09
N GLU A 2 21.19 35.16 -13.87
CA GLU A 2 21.37 34.13 -14.89
C GLU A 2 20.10 33.28 -15.00
N GLY A 3 19.56 33.22 -16.20
CA GLY A 3 18.52 32.28 -16.57
C GLY A 3 19.07 30.86 -16.50
N LYS A 4 18.74 30.14 -15.44
CA LYS A 4 18.79 28.67 -15.46
C LYS A 4 17.83 28.20 -16.53
N SER A 5 18.38 27.56 -17.55
CA SER A 5 17.64 27.11 -18.73
C SER A 5 16.51 26.15 -18.33
N PHE A 6 15.34 26.37 -18.94
CA PHE A 6 14.17 25.51 -18.85
C PHE A 6 14.46 24.08 -19.38
N LEU A 7 15.57 23.90 -20.09
CA LEU A 7 16.05 22.62 -20.63
C LEU A 7 16.76 21.75 -19.59
N GLY A 8 17.37 22.33 -18.55
CA GLY A 8 18.03 21.57 -17.47
C GLY A 8 17.05 20.89 -16.51
N LEU A 9 15.86 21.46 -16.31
CA LEU A 9 14.80 20.87 -15.48
C LEU A 9 14.13 19.67 -16.18
N ALA A 10 14.05 19.67 -17.51
CA ALA A 10 13.41 18.60 -18.27
C ALA A 10 14.28 17.33 -18.38
N SER A 11 15.60 17.43 -18.22
CA SER A 11 16.51 16.27 -18.13
C SER A 11 16.52 15.65 -16.74
N ASP A 12 16.45 16.46 -15.68
CA ASP A 12 16.39 15.99 -14.29
C ASP A 12 15.03 15.41 -13.90
N GLU A 13 13.93 15.87 -14.50
CA GLU A 13 12.58 15.29 -14.27
C GLU A 13 12.44 13.84 -14.78
N LYS A 14 13.27 13.40 -15.72
CA LYS A 14 13.23 12.05 -16.31
C LYS A 14 13.99 11.00 -15.49
N THR A 15 14.89 11.44 -14.61
CA THR A 15 15.74 10.55 -13.79
C THR A 15 15.14 10.27 -12.41
N GLN A 16 13.96 10.82 -12.11
CA GLN A 16 13.31 10.69 -10.81
C GLN A 16 11.93 10.04 -10.94
N VAL A 17 11.55 9.26 -9.91
CA VAL A 17 10.18 8.74 -9.81
C VAL A 17 9.19 9.89 -9.60
N PRO A 18 7.96 9.78 -10.14
CA PRO A 18 6.92 10.79 -9.96
C PRO A 18 6.65 11.20 -8.52
N ALA A 19 6.81 10.30 -7.54
CA ALA A 19 6.65 10.63 -6.13
C ALA A 19 7.58 11.75 -5.62
N LYS A 20 8.69 12.02 -6.30
CA LYS A 20 9.61 13.13 -5.97
C LYS A 20 9.23 14.45 -6.64
N VAL A 21 8.41 14.39 -7.70
CA VAL A 21 8.00 15.54 -8.52
C VAL A 21 6.59 16.01 -8.14
N PHE A 22 5.68 15.07 -7.87
CA PHE A 22 4.29 15.36 -7.56
C PHE A 22 4.04 15.39 -6.07
N ARG A 23 3.21 16.34 -5.64
CA ARG A 23 2.78 16.46 -4.24
C ARG A 23 1.99 15.24 -3.76
N CYS A 24 1.26 14.58 -4.64
CA CYS A 24 0.53 13.36 -4.33
C CYS A 24 0.26 12.51 -5.58
N GLN A 25 -0.03 11.23 -5.35
CA GLN A 25 -0.32 10.25 -6.39
C GLN A 25 -1.54 10.62 -7.24
N ALA A 26 -2.55 11.27 -6.66
CA ALA A 26 -3.75 11.69 -7.40
C ALA A 26 -3.43 12.72 -8.50
N LEU A 27 -2.58 13.71 -8.20
CA LEU A 27 -2.17 14.71 -9.19
C LEU A 27 -1.35 14.11 -10.32
N TRP A 28 -0.44 13.18 -9.99
CA TRP A 28 0.29 12.42 -10.98
C TRP A 28 -0.65 11.60 -11.87
N ALA A 29 -1.56 10.84 -11.28
CA ALA A 29 -2.48 9.97 -12.01
C ALA A 29 -3.34 10.79 -12.98
N ILE A 30 -3.91 11.91 -12.51
CA ILE A 30 -4.63 12.88 -13.36
C ILE A 30 -3.76 13.29 -14.54
N ARG A 31 -2.53 13.77 -14.29
CA ARG A 31 -1.64 14.21 -15.38
C ARG A 31 -1.32 13.09 -16.38
N ASP A 32 -1.05 11.88 -15.90
CA ASP A 32 -0.81 10.71 -16.75
C ASP A 32 -2.02 10.46 -17.66
N VAL A 33 -3.21 10.34 -17.08
CA VAL A 33 -4.48 10.13 -17.80
C VAL A 33 -4.69 11.23 -18.86
N PHE A 34 -4.49 12.49 -18.50
CA PHE A 34 -4.70 13.62 -19.41
C PHE A 34 -3.66 13.69 -20.53
N LYS A 35 -2.51 13.02 -20.43
CA LYS A 35 -1.57 12.86 -21.55
C LYS A 35 -2.02 11.81 -22.55
N TRP A 36 -3.00 10.97 -22.21
CA TRP A 36 -3.49 9.94 -23.09
C TRP A 36 -4.49 10.48 -24.12
N ARG A 37 -4.07 10.57 -25.39
CA ARG A 37 -4.94 11.06 -26.48
C ARG A 37 -6.28 10.32 -26.60
N LYS A 38 -6.29 9.00 -26.40
CA LYS A 38 -7.55 8.23 -26.45
C LYS A 38 -8.50 8.64 -25.32
N PHE A 39 -7.97 8.85 -24.11
CA PHE A 39 -8.76 9.36 -23.00
C PHE A 39 -9.30 10.75 -23.27
N GLN A 40 -8.47 11.67 -23.79
CA GLN A 40 -8.90 13.04 -24.11
C GLN A 40 -10.12 13.06 -25.06
N ILE A 41 -10.11 12.20 -26.08
CA ILE A 41 -11.24 12.07 -27.03
C ILE A 41 -12.49 11.55 -26.32
N VAL A 42 -12.36 10.46 -25.55
CA VAL A 42 -13.49 9.85 -24.83
C VAL A 42 -14.06 10.81 -23.79
N ALA A 43 -13.20 11.51 -23.03
CA ALA A 43 -13.60 12.49 -22.04
C ALA A 43 -14.33 13.67 -22.69
N ALA A 44 -13.87 14.17 -23.85
CA ALA A 44 -14.55 15.24 -24.58
C ALA A 44 -15.95 14.81 -25.05
N ILE A 45 -16.08 13.59 -25.58
CA ILE A 45 -17.39 13.03 -25.96
C ILE A 45 -18.30 12.91 -24.73
N PHE A 46 -17.78 12.38 -23.63
CA PHE A 46 -18.53 12.19 -22.39
C PHE A 46 -19.02 13.53 -21.80
N VAL A 47 -18.16 14.55 -21.74
CA VAL A 47 -18.54 15.90 -21.30
C VAL A 47 -19.60 16.48 -22.23
N GLY A 48 -19.46 16.30 -23.54
CA GLY A 48 -20.47 16.72 -24.52
C GLY A 48 -21.84 16.07 -24.26
N LEU A 49 -21.87 14.77 -23.96
CA LEU A 49 -23.10 14.04 -23.63
C LEU A 49 -23.74 14.52 -22.31
N ILE A 50 -22.93 14.81 -21.28
CA ILE A 50 -23.41 15.35 -20.01
C ILE A 50 -23.99 16.76 -20.20
N CYS A 51 -23.31 17.63 -20.95
CA CYS A 51 -23.84 18.97 -21.26
C CYS A 51 -25.15 18.87 -22.05
N ALA A 52 -25.22 17.99 -23.05
CA ALA A 52 -26.42 17.76 -23.84
C ALA A 52 -27.58 17.20 -22.98
N SER A 53 -27.30 16.29 -22.04
CA SER A 53 -28.34 15.72 -21.17
C SER A 53 -28.86 16.74 -20.16
N VAL A 54 -27.98 17.46 -19.45
CA VAL A 54 -28.38 18.45 -18.43
C VAL A 54 -29.10 19.64 -19.05
N VAL A 55 -28.58 20.19 -20.16
CA VAL A 55 -29.20 21.34 -20.83
C VAL A 55 -30.43 20.93 -21.64
N GLY A 56 -30.35 19.83 -22.39
CA GLY A 56 -31.42 19.36 -23.27
C GLY A 56 -32.61 18.81 -22.49
N LEU A 57 -32.38 17.83 -21.62
CA LEU A 57 -33.46 17.25 -20.79
C LEU A 57 -33.94 18.26 -19.75
N GLY A 58 -33.04 19.06 -19.18
CA GLY A 58 -33.42 20.12 -18.24
C GLY A 58 -34.39 21.13 -18.86
N ARG A 59 -34.14 21.58 -20.11
CA ARG A 59 -35.08 22.44 -20.84
C ARG A 59 -36.38 21.72 -21.17
N LEU A 60 -36.34 20.46 -21.61
CA LEU A 60 -37.55 19.67 -21.90
C LEU A 60 -38.43 19.48 -20.66
N PHE A 61 -37.83 19.22 -19.49
CA PHE A 61 -38.57 19.07 -18.23
C PHE A 61 -39.19 20.38 -17.76
N GLN A 62 -38.53 21.52 -18.02
CA GLN A 62 -39.08 22.84 -17.75
C GLN A 62 -40.25 23.17 -18.70
N THR A 63 -40.13 22.85 -20.00
CA THR A 63 -41.19 23.15 -20.98
C THR A 63 -42.43 22.28 -20.83
N HIS A 64 -42.27 21.02 -20.38
CA HIS A 64 -43.38 20.08 -20.18
C HIS A 64 -43.96 20.07 -18.75
N GLY A 65 -43.55 21.00 -17.89
CA GLY A 65 -44.12 21.14 -16.55
C GLY A 65 -43.74 20.03 -15.55
N ALA A 66 -42.73 19.21 -15.86
CA ALA A 66 -42.25 18.13 -14.98
C ALA A 66 -41.58 18.64 -13.68
N GLY A 67 -41.43 19.97 -13.56
CA GLY A 67 -41.08 20.65 -12.32
C GLY A 67 -39.61 20.57 -11.93
N LYS A 68 -39.26 21.24 -10.82
CA LYS A 68 -37.90 21.32 -10.29
C LYS A 68 -37.33 19.94 -9.91
N VAL A 69 -38.19 18.97 -9.58
CA VAL A 69 -37.80 17.62 -9.17
C VAL A 69 -37.18 16.84 -10.34
N ALA A 70 -37.75 16.90 -11.54
CA ALA A 70 -37.19 16.22 -12.71
C ALA A 70 -35.82 16.81 -13.11
N TYR A 71 -35.65 18.13 -12.98
CA TYR A 71 -34.35 18.78 -13.18
C TYR A 71 -33.32 18.31 -12.15
N LEU A 72 -33.67 18.28 -10.86
CA LEU A 72 -32.78 17.79 -9.81
C LEU A 72 -32.36 16.33 -10.05
N LEU A 73 -33.30 15.46 -10.39
CA LEU A 73 -32.99 14.06 -10.74
C LEU A 73 -32.04 13.96 -11.93
N SER A 74 -32.23 14.79 -12.97
CA SER A 74 -31.32 14.80 -14.12
C SER A 74 -29.89 15.24 -13.76
N ALA A 75 -29.74 16.19 -12.83
CA ALA A 75 -28.44 16.63 -12.33
C ALA A 75 -27.77 15.55 -11.47
N GLU A 76 -28.53 14.86 -10.61
CA GLU A 76 -28.02 13.72 -9.81
C GLU A 76 -27.55 12.57 -10.70
N PHE A 77 -28.30 12.20 -11.74
CA PHE A 77 -27.85 11.18 -12.71
C PHE A 77 -26.60 11.62 -13.48
N ALA A 78 -26.47 12.90 -13.81
CA ALA A 78 -25.26 13.42 -14.44
C ALA A 78 -24.05 13.33 -13.51
N PHE A 79 -24.23 13.66 -12.22
CA PHE A 79 -23.19 13.53 -11.21
C PHE A 79 -22.76 12.08 -11.02
N LEU A 80 -23.70 11.16 -10.85
CA LEU A 80 -23.42 9.72 -10.79
C LEU A 80 -22.70 9.23 -12.05
N GLY A 81 -23.09 9.71 -13.23
CA GLY A 81 -22.41 9.40 -14.49
C GLY A 81 -20.93 9.83 -14.47
N ILE A 82 -20.64 11.02 -13.96
CA ILE A 82 -19.26 11.52 -13.81
C ILE A 82 -18.46 10.63 -12.87
N GLU A 83 -19.02 10.25 -11.72
CA GLU A 83 -18.35 9.36 -10.76
C GLU A 83 -18.03 7.99 -11.39
N LEU A 84 -19.01 7.39 -12.08
CA LEU A 84 -18.82 6.12 -12.78
C LEU A 84 -17.77 6.21 -13.89
N PHE A 85 -17.71 7.34 -14.62
CA PHE A 85 -16.71 7.58 -15.65
C PHE A 85 -15.29 7.63 -15.08
N PHE A 86 -15.09 8.34 -13.97
CA PHE A 86 -13.79 8.39 -13.28
C PHE A 86 -13.41 7.02 -12.70
N ALA A 87 -14.35 6.32 -12.07
CA ALA A 87 -14.12 4.97 -11.55
C ALA A 87 -13.71 3.98 -12.65
N ALA A 88 -14.43 3.99 -13.78
CA ALA A 88 -14.10 3.15 -14.93
C ALA A 88 -12.72 3.48 -15.52
N THR A 89 -12.38 4.78 -15.59
CA THR A 89 -11.06 5.24 -16.05
C THR A 89 -9.94 4.71 -15.16
N VAL A 90 -10.08 4.82 -13.84
CA VAL A 90 -9.10 4.31 -12.87
C VAL A 90 -8.92 2.81 -13.04
N ILE A 91 -10.02 2.04 -13.08
CA ILE A 91 -9.96 0.58 -13.27
C ILE A 91 -9.25 0.23 -14.58
N PHE A 92 -9.60 0.91 -15.67
CA PHE A 92 -9.03 0.63 -16.99
C PHE A 92 -7.52 0.91 -17.04
N ILE A 93 -7.07 2.02 -16.47
CA ILE A 93 -5.64 2.35 -16.40
C ILE A 93 -4.88 1.34 -15.56
N GLU A 94 -5.42 0.96 -14.40
CA GLU A 94 -4.81 -0.05 -13.55
C GLU A 94 -4.70 -1.40 -14.26
N GLN A 95 -5.74 -1.83 -14.99
CA GLN A 95 -5.68 -3.05 -15.81
C GLN A 95 -4.64 -2.95 -16.94
N LYS A 96 -4.52 -1.78 -17.58
CA LYS A 96 -3.52 -1.53 -18.62
C LYS A 96 -2.11 -1.60 -18.05
N LYS A 97 -1.85 -1.03 -16.86
CA LYS A 97 -0.56 -1.16 -16.16
C LYS A 97 -0.25 -2.62 -15.84
N LYS A 98 -1.20 -3.36 -15.27
CA LYS A 98 -1.04 -4.80 -14.98
C LYS A 98 -0.68 -5.60 -16.24
N THR A 99 -1.35 -5.31 -17.34
CA THR A 99 -1.09 -5.95 -18.64
C THR A 99 0.32 -5.59 -19.13
N THR A 100 0.71 -4.32 -19.02
CA THR A 100 2.04 -3.84 -19.40
C THR A 100 3.14 -4.55 -18.61
N VAL A 101 2.99 -4.66 -17.28
CA VAL A 101 3.94 -5.37 -16.42
C VAL A 101 4.04 -6.85 -16.81
N ARG A 102 2.91 -7.52 -17.06
CA ARG A 102 2.92 -8.93 -17.50
C ARG A 102 3.64 -9.12 -18.84
N GLN A 103 3.45 -8.20 -19.78
CA GLN A 103 4.10 -8.25 -21.10
C GLN A 103 5.58 -7.92 -21.03
N GLN A 104 5.99 -7.02 -20.14
CA GLN A 104 7.38 -6.56 -19.99
C GLN A 104 8.08 -7.21 -18.79
N ARG A 105 7.61 -8.38 -18.33
CA ARG A 105 8.12 -9.07 -17.14
C ARG A 105 9.60 -9.43 -17.27
N MET A 106 10.07 -9.84 -18.45
CA MET A 106 11.47 -10.20 -18.68
C MET A 106 12.41 -9.01 -18.45
N GLU A 107 12.03 -7.83 -18.93
CA GLU A 107 12.82 -6.61 -18.72
C GLU A 107 12.80 -6.20 -17.24
N LEU A 108 11.65 -6.29 -16.58
CA LEU A 108 11.56 -6.04 -15.14
C LEU A 108 12.47 -6.99 -14.34
N PHE A 109 12.52 -8.28 -14.69
CA PHE A 109 13.42 -9.24 -14.05
C PHE A 109 14.89 -8.93 -14.29
N ARG A 110 15.25 -8.56 -15.51
CA ARG A 110 16.62 -8.15 -15.84
C ARG A 110 17.09 -7.03 -14.90
N GLN A 111 16.22 -6.05 -14.63
CA GLN A 111 16.53 -4.96 -13.71
C GLN A 111 16.57 -5.41 -12.24
N ILE A 112 15.67 -6.31 -11.82
CA ILE A 112 15.69 -6.89 -10.46
C ILE A 112 16.99 -7.66 -10.20
N MET A 113 17.43 -8.50 -11.15
CA MET A 113 18.69 -9.24 -11.03
C MET A 113 19.91 -8.32 -10.95
N ALA A 114 19.90 -7.22 -11.72
CA ALA A 114 21.00 -6.26 -11.74
C ALA A 114 21.07 -5.43 -10.44
N GLN A 115 19.94 -4.99 -9.91
CA GLN A 115 19.88 -4.06 -8.77
C GLN A 115 19.78 -4.76 -7.40
N GLN A 116 19.33 -6.02 -7.38
CA GLN A 116 19.10 -6.83 -6.18
C GLN A 116 18.35 -6.04 -5.08
N PRO A 117 17.09 -5.66 -5.36
CA PRO A 117 16.40 -4.64 -4.59
C PRO A 117 15.93 -5.09 -3.19
N GLY A 118 15.76 -6.40 -2.96
CA GLY A 118 15.16 -6.91 -1.73
C GLY A 118 13.85 -6.19 -1.38
N THR A 119 13.75 -5.71 -0.14
CA THR A 119 12.62 -4.87 0.32
C THR A 119 12.94 -3.36 0.28
N ALA A 120 14.13 -2.97 -0.17
CA ALA A 120 14.60 -1.59 -0.11
C ALA A 120 13.92 -0.71 -1.18
N LEU A 121 12.92 0.09 -0.76
CA LEU A 121 12.15 0.96 -1.67
C LEU A 121 13.03 1.92 -2.49
N ALA A 122 14.17 2.35 -1.97
CA ALA A 122 15.11 3.19 -2.71
C ALA A 122 15.71 2.48 -3.94
N LYS A 123 15.97 1.17 -3.86
CA LYS A 123 16.40 0.37 -5.02
C LYS A 123 15.23 0.14 -5.98
N TRP A 124 14.03 -0.09 -5.45
CA TRP A 124 12.81 -0.18 -6.27
C TRP A 124 12.49 1.13 -7.02
N ASP A 125 12.80 2.29 -6.45
CA ASP A 125 12.66 3.58 -7.14
C ASP A 125 13.59 3.66 -8.36
N VAL A 126 14.83 3.17 -8.25
CA VAL A 126 15.77 3.10 -9.37
C VAL A 126 15.21 2.21 -10.48
N ILE A 127 14.74 1.01 -10.12
CA ILE A 127 14.09 0.09 -11.07
C ILE A 127 12.86 0.76 -11.71
N ALA A 128 12.06 1.51 -10.94
CA ALA A 128 10.88 2.21 -11.47
C ALA A 128 11.25 3.31 -12.48
N VAL A 129 12.33 4.05 -12.24
CA VAL A 129 12.87 5.03 -13.21
C VAL A 129 13.31 4.33 -14.49
N GLU A 130 14.09 3.26 -14.38
CA GLU A 130 14.59 2.51 -15.54
C GLU A 130 13.44 1.89 -16.36
N MET A 131 12.45 1.32 -15.69
CA MET A 131 11.26 0.77 -16.34
C MET A 131 10.42 1.86 -17.01
N ASN A 132 10.25 3.01 -16.38
CA ASN A 132 9.54 4.15 -16.97
C ASN A 132 10.25 4.65 -18.24
N ASP A 133 11.58 4.79 -18.20
CA ASP A 133 12.38 5.19 -19.35
C ASP A 133 12.29 4.17 -20.49
N TYR A 134 12.40 2.88 -20.19
CA TYR A 134 12.21 1.80 -21.16
C TYR A 134 10.81 1.85 -21.81
N LEU A 135 9.74 1.92 -21.01
CA LEU A 135 8.37 1.95 -21.52
C LEU A 135 8.08 3.17 -22.40
N ASN A 136 8.68 4.31 -22.05
CA ASN A 136 8.58 5.54 -22.83
C ASN A 136 9.34 5.45 -24.15
N LYS A 137 10.58 4.94 -24.13
CA LYS A 137 11.41 4.74 -25.34
C LYS A 137 10.76 3.78 -26.33
N GLN A 138 10.14 2.71 -25.83
CA GLN A 138 9.43 1.72 -26.64
C GLN A 138 8.01 2.16 -27.03
N ALA A 139 7.56 3.36 -26.63
CA ALA A 139 6.20 3.86 -26.84
C ALA A 139 5.08 2.90 -26.37
N ILE A 140 5.38 2.05 -25.38
CA ILE A 140 4.44 1.09 -24.78
C ILE A 140 3.47 1.84 -23.85
N TRP A 141 4.01 2.80 -23.09
CA TRP A 141 3.22 3.73 -22.29
C TRP A 141 3.10 5.10 -22.96
N HIS A 142 2.03 5.80 -22.64
CA HIS A 142 1.64 7.06 -23.30
C HIS A 142 2.27 8.30 -22.64
N SER A 143 2.99 8.11 -21.54
CA SER A 143 3.67 9.15 -20.78
C SER A 143 5.03 8.62 -20.31
N PRO A 144 5.95 9.51 -19.90
CA PRO A 144 7.25 9.11 -19.35
C PRO A 144 7.17 8.54 -17.93
N TRP A 145 5.99 8.47 -17.31
CA TRP A 145 5.82 8.16 -15.89
C TRP A 145 4.71 7.14 -15.69
N CYS A 146 4.94 5.89 -16.10
CA CYS A 146 3.98 4.79 -15.95
C CYS A 146 3.80 4.37 -14.47
N PHE A 147 4.90 4.26 -13.74
CA PHE A 147 4.93 3.93 -12.31
C PHE A 147 5.20 5.19 -11.49
N TYR A 148 4.45 5.36 -10.40
CA TYR A 148 4.55 6.52 -9.51
C TYR A 148 5.80 6.48 -8.62
N ASP A 149 6.13 5.31 -8.11
CA ASP A 149 7.26 5.04 -7.22
C ASP A 149 7.65 3.55 -7.28
N GLY A 150 8.73 3.20 -6.58
CA GLY A 150 9.19 1.83 -6.40
C GLY A 150 8.21 0.96 -5.62
N ALA A 151 7.44 1.52 -4.68
CA ALA A 151 6.45 0.77 -3.91
C ALA A 151 5.33 0.21 -4.81
N MET A 152 4.83 1.02 -5.74
CA MET A 152 3.86 0.61 -6.75
C MET A 152 4.43 -0.49 -7.64
N LEU A 153 5.66 -0.33 -8.14
CA LEU A 153 6.29 -1.32 -9.00
C LEU A 153 6.54 -2.64 -8.26
N PHE A 154 7.03 -2.58 -7.02
CA PHE A 154 7.22 -3.73 -6.15
C PHE A 154 5.91 -4.50 -5.93
N ALA A 155 4.81 -3.80 -5.68
CA ALA A 155 3.50 -4.41 -5.53
C ALA A 155 3.05 -5.13 -6.82
N PHE A 156 3.29 -4.53 -7.99
CA PHE A 156 2.99 -5.17 -9.27
C PHE A 156 3.86 -6.40 -9.53
N PHE A 157 5.17 -6.31 -9.28
CA PHE A 157 6.08 -7.45 -9.37
C PHE A 157 5.59 -8.62 -8.51
N ARG A 158 5.32 -8.37 -7.22
CA ARG A 158 4.86 -9.41 -6.30
C ARG A 158 3.57 -10.06 -6.76
N THR A 159 2.56 -9.25 -7.07
CA THR A 159 1.20 -9.75 -7.31
C THR A 159 0.99 -10.35 -8.70
N LEU A 160 1.73 -9.89 -9.71
CA LEU A 160 1.53 -10.31 -11.09
C LEU A 160 2.56 -11.31 -11.58
N ILE A 161 3.69 -11.42 -10.89
CA ILE A 161 4.84 -12.19 -11.35
C ILE A 161 5.28 -13.18 -10.27
N TYR A 162 5.79 -12.69 -9.14
CA TYR A 162 6.42 -13.56 -8.14
C TYR A 162 5.43 -14.56 -7.50
N ILE A 163 4.27 -14.09 -6.99
CA ILE A 163 3.27 -15.00 -6.40
C ILE A 163 2.73 -16.01 -7.44
N PRO A 164 2.33 -15.60 -8.65
CA PRO A 164 1.94 -16.56 -9.70
C PRO A 164 3.04 -17.56 -10.07
N LEU A 165 4.33 -17.19 -9.95
CA LEU A 165 5.45 -18.08 -10.23
C LEU A 165 5.55 -19.17 -9.16
N GLN A 166 5.40 -18.80 -7.89
CA GLN A 166 5.34 -19.75 -6.77
C GLN A 166 4.12 -20.68 -6.88
N ASP A 167 3.02 -20.21 -7.48
CA ASP A 167 1.81 -21.00 -7.72
C ASP A 167 1.91 -21.93 -8.95
N GLY A 168 2.99 -21.87 -9.74
CA GLY A 168 3.09 -22.63 -10.98
C GLY A 168 2.10 -22.20 -12.07
N LYS A 169 1.68 -20.93 -12.09
CA LYS A 169 0.67 -20.39 -13.03
C LYS A 169 1.25 -19.87 -14.35
N PHE A 170 2.45 -20.30 -14.71
CA PHE A 170 3.09 -19.93 -15.97
C PHE A 170 3.13 -21.15 -16.89
N ASP A 171 2.84 -20.93 -18.17
CA ASP A 171 2.65 -22.01 -19.15
C ASP A 171 3.93 -22.35 -19.94
N SER A 172 4.98 -21.51 -19.84
CA SER A 172 6.21 -21.66 -20.65
C SER A 172 7.39 -22.13 -19.80
N ASP A 173 7.84 -23.36 -20.01
CA ASP A 173 8.94 -23.97 -19.25
C ASP A 173 10.25 -23.17 -19.34
N ALA A 174 10.62 -22.69 -20.54
CA ALA A 174 11.83 -21.90 -20.74
C ALA A 174 11.77 -20.55 -20.01
N GLU A 175 10.59 -19.94 -19.97
CA GLU A 175 10.37 -18.72 -19.22
C GLU A 175 10.42 -18.98 -17.71
N ILE A 176 9.74 -20.03 -17.23
CA ILE A 176 9.73 -20.43 -15.81
C ILE A 176 11.15 -20.59 -15.27
N VAL A 177 12.07 -21.19 -16.04
CA VAL A 177 13.47 -21.34 -15.63
C VAL A 177 14.12 -19.97 -15.40
N LEU A 178 14.03 -19.05 -16.38
CA LEU A 178 14.60 -17.71 -16.25
C LEU A 178 13.96 -16.92 -15.10
N LEU A 179 12.64 -17.03 -14.92
CA LEU A 179 11.95 -16.35 -13.84
C LEU A 179 12.31 -16.91 -12.46
N ARG A 180 12.61 -18.21 -12.38
CA ARG A 180 12.98 -18.89 -11.14
C ARG A 180 14.36 -18.44 -10.66
N ASP A 181 15.35 -18.35 -11.54
CA ASP A 181 16.68 -17.85 -11.19
C ASP A 181 16.60 -16.41 -10.68
N ALA A 182 15.80 -15.55 -11.36
CA ALA A 182 15.60 -14.18 -10.95
C ALA A 182 14.82 -14.05 -9.63
N ALA A 183 13.83 -14.92 -9.40
CA ALA A 183 13.08 -14.98 -8.15
C ALA A 183 13.96 -15.42 -6.98
N GLN A 184 14.84 -16.41 -7.19
CA GLN A 184 15.82 -16.82 -6.19
C GLN A 184 16.78 -15.68 -5.85
N ASN A 185 17.31 -14.98 -6.86
CA ASN A 185 18.18 -13.83 -6.62
C ASN A 185 17.45 -12.70 -5.86
N TYR A 186 16.17 -12.47 -6.15
CA TYR A 186 15.33 -11.56 -5.37
C TYR A 186 15.20 -12.04 -3.91
N GLU A 187 14.89 -13.31 -3.68
CA GLU A 187 14.77 -13.88 -2.33
C GLU A 187 16.08 -13.76 -1.54
N GLU A 188 17.22 -14.11 -2.14
CA GLU A 188 18.55 -13.93 -1.55
C GLU A 188 18.80 -12.46 -1.19
N SER A 189 18.39 -11.52 -2.04
CA SER A 189 18.55 -10.09 -1.78
C SER A 189 17.69 -9.57 -0.62
N LEU A 190 16.60 -10.26 -0.25
CA LEU A 190 15.79 -9.90 0.92
C LEU A 190 16.62 -10.04 2.21
N PHE A 191 17.35 -11.15 2.32
CA PHE A 191 18.15 -11.49 3.49
C PHE A 191 19.57 -10.90 3.42
N ALA A 192 20.12 -10.64 2.23
CA ALA A 192 21.46 -10.05 2.08
C ALA A 192 21.56 -8.61 2.63
N SER A 193 20.45 -7.87 2.69
CA SER A 193 20.40 -6.52 3.29
C SER A 193 20.74 -6.48 4.79
N GLU A 194 20.88 -7.64 5.42
CA GLU A 194 21.29 -7.82 6.82
C GLU A 194 22.81 -7.60 7.02
N ASN A 195 23.63 -7.68 5.96
CA ASN A 195 25.09 -7.57 6.06
C ASN A 195 25.65 -6.16 5.79
N GLU A 196 24.85 -5.23 5.27
CA GLU A 196 25.24 -3.83 5.05
C GLU A 196 24.42 -2.89 5.93
N ASN A 197 24.85 -2.67 7.19
CA ASN A 197 25.06 -1.32 7.75
C ASN A 197 25.32 -1.31 9.25
N GLU A 198 26.26 -0.44 9.61
CA GLU A 198 26.58 0.17 10.91
C GLU A 198 25.39 0.85 11.64
N LYS A 199 24.14 0.67 11.19
CA LYS A 199 22.93 1.21 11.83
C LYS A 199 22.47 0.42 13.05
N THR A 200 23.02 -0.78 13.25
CA THR A 200 22.66 -1.71 14.33
C THR A 200 22.94 -1.14 15.73
N GLY A 201 23.97 -0.29 15.87
CA GLY A 201 24.29 0.39 17.12
C GLY A 201 23.40 1.61 17.45
N ARG A 202 22.70 2.16 16.46
CA ARG A 202 21.79 3.31 16.66
C ARG A 202 20.39 2.86 17.07
N VAL A 203 19.92 1.72 16.55
CA VAL A 203 18.62 1.13 16.89
C VAL A 203 18.58 0.58 18.32
N SER A 204 19.68 -0.01 18.81
CA SER A 204 19.79 -0.46 20.22
C SER A 204 19.67 0.71 21.19
N ASN A 205 20.31 1.84 20.90
CA ASN A 205 20.29 3.02 21.77
C ASN A 205 18.93 3.77 21.73
N LEU A 206 18.25 3.79 20.58
CA LEU A 206 16.87 4.34 20.48
C LEU A 206 15.82 3.41 21.12
N SER A 207 16.05 2.11 21.13
CA SER A 207 15.15 1.11 21.72
C SER A 207 15.09 1.22 23.25
N SER A 208 16.20 1.58 23.92
CA SER A 208 16.23 1.70 25.38
C SER A 208 15.47 2.91 25.92
N GLU A 209 15.33 3.98 25.14
CA GLU A 209 14.65 5.21 25.57
C GLU A 209 13.14 5.21 25.30
N LYS A 210 12.66 4.42 24.33
CA LYS A 210 11.25 4.41 23.96
C LYS A 210 10.43 3.57 24.95
N LYS A 211 9.57 4.24 25.72
CA LYS A 211 8.61 3.59 26.63
C LYS A 211 7.54 2.82 25.87
N LEU A 212 7.14 1.66 26.39
CA LEU A 212 6.00 0.93 25.85
C LEU A 212 4.67 1.59 26.23
N PRO A 213 3.60 1.42 25.44
CA PRO A 213 2.27 1.92 25.80
C PRO A 213 1.78 1.46 27.17
N VAL A 214 2.15 0.27 27.64
CA VAL A 214 1.80 -0.20 29.00
C VAL A 214 2.37 0.70 30.11
N GLU A 215 3.48 1.38 29.86
CA GLU A 215 4.11 2.30 30.81
C GLU A 215 3.45 3.70 30.79
N LEU A 216 2.71 4.01 29.73
CA LEU A 216 2.10 5.32 29.50
C LEU A 216 0.59 5.32 29.74
N HIS A 217 -0.06 4.17 29.54
CA HIS A 217 -1.51 4.02 29.60
C HIS A 217 -1.90 3.04 30.69
N HIS A 218 -2.91 3.42 31.49
CA HIS A 218 -3.46 2.57 32.56
C HIS A 218 -4.07 1.25 32.05
N SER A 219 -4.48 1.18 30.77
CA SER A 219 -5.04 -0.04 30.19
C SER A 219 -4.92 -0.11 28.66
N LYS A 220 -5.02 -1.32 28.11
CA LYS A 220 -5.15 -1.56 26.66
C LYS A 220 -6.35 -0.82 26.06
N ALA A 221 -7.47 -0.73 26.78
CA ALA A 221 -8.67 -0.02 26.32
C ALA A 221 -8.42 1.48 26.18
N THR A 222 -7.75 2.09 27.17
CA THR A 222 -7.36 3.51 27.10
C THR A 222 -6.45 3.79 25.92
N TRP A 223 -5.49 2.90 25.66
CA TRP A 223 -4.59 3.00 24.50
C TRP A 223 -5.31 2.86 23.14
N VAL A 224 -6.27 1.94 23.03
CA VAL A 224 -7.11 1.80 21.83
C VAL A 224 -7.92 3.08 21.61
N LEU A 225 -8.54 3.62 22.67
CA LEU A 225 -9.33 4.84 22.60
C LEU A 225 -8.49 6.06 22.18
N THR A 226 -7.25 6.19 22.68
CA THR A 226 -6.37 7.29 22.27
C THR A 226 -6.02 7.21 20.79
N ARG A 227 -5.86 6.00 20.24
CA ARG A 227 -5.59 5.79 18.81
C ARG A 227 -6.79 6.10 17.91
N SER A 228 -8.01 5.86 18.40
CA SER A 228 -9.25 6.09 17.66
C SER A 228 -9.75 7.54 17.70
N LYS A 229 -9.07 8.46 18.40
CA LYS A 229 -9.51 9.87 18.56
C LYS A 229 -9.82 10.58 17.24
N LYS A 230 -8.99 10.39 16.20
CA LYS A 230 -9.21 11.02 14.87
C LYS A 230 -10.49 10.52 14.20
N MET A 231 -10.78 9.23 14.31
CA MET A 231 -12.00 8.64 13.76
C MET A 231 -13.23 9.16 14.49
N ILE A 232 -13.16 9.28 15.82
CA ILE A 232 -14.23 9.87 16.63
C ILE A 232 -14.52 11.31 16.20
N VAL A 233 -13.48 12.12 15.91
CA VAL A 233 -13.65 13.51 15.45
C VAL A 233 -14.29 13.57 14.06
N ILE A 234 -13.82 12.76 13.10
CA ILE A 234 -14.40 12.71 11.74
C ILE A 234 -15.86 12.27 11.79
N GLY A 235 -16.15 11.23 12.57
CA GLY A 235 -17.50 10.74 12.72
C GLY A 235 -18.44 11.76 13.37
N SER A 236 -17.94 12.50 14.37
CA SER A 236 -18.69 13.60 14.99
C SER A 236 -19.00 14.74 13.99
N LEU A 237 -18.06 15.07 13.09
CA LEU A 237 -18.30 16.06 12.04
C LEU A 237 -19.35 15.57 11.02
N TYR A 238 -19.27 14.30 10.62
CA TYR A 238 -20.25 13.68 9.72
C TYR A 238 -21.65 13.67 10.37
N ALA A 239 -21.73 13.32 11.65
CA ALA A 239 -22.97 13.36 12.43
C ALA A 239 -23.59 14.75 12.50
N LEU A 240 -22.79 15.81 12.60
CA LEU A 240 -23.29 17.19 12.60
C LEU A 240 -23.86 17.61 11.24
N VAL A 241 -23.19 17.23 10.14
CA VAL A 241 -23.67 17.57 8.78
C VAL A 241 -24.96 16.83 8.44
N TYR A 242 -25.03 15.52 8.72
CA TYR A 242 -26.15 14.67 8.30
C TYR A 242 -27.27 14.56 9.36
N GLY A 243 -26.95 14.73 10.63
CA GLY A 243 -27.93 14.78 11.71
C GLY A 243 -28.92 15.93 11.56
N TRP A 244 -28.49 17.05 10.96
CA TRP A 244 -29.37 18.18 10.64
C TRP A 244 -30.46 17.87 9.61
N PHE A 245 -30.25 16.85 8.78
CA PHE A 245 -31.21 16.41 7.76
C PHE A 245 -32.16 15.30 8.25
N GLY A 246 -32.22 15.03 9.56
CA GLY A 246 -33.14 14.04 10.14
C GLY A 246 -32.70 12.59 9.99
N GLN A 247 -31.43 12.33 9.62
CA GLN A 247 -30.89 11.00 9.33
C GLN A 247 -30.07 10.41 10.49
N LEU A 248 -30.46 10.66 11.75
CA LEU A 248 -29.70 10.25 12.94
C LEU A 248 -29.39 8.74 12.96
N LEU A 249 -30.34 7.89 12.55
CA LEU A 249 -30.15 6.43 12.51
C LEU A 249 -29.07 6.02 11.50
N ALA A 250 -29.03 6.65 10.31
CA ALA A 250 -28.03 6.35 9.29
C ALA A 250 -26.63 6.76 9.76
N VAL A 251 -26.53 7.91 10.44
CA VAL A 251 -25.30 8.36 11.09
C VAL A 251 -24.83 7.36 12.14
N VAL A 252 -25.71 6.92 13.06
CA VAL A 252 -25.33 5.95 14.11
C VAL A 252 -24.87 4.62 13.50
N ILE A 253 -25.56 4.11 12.47
CA ILE A 253 -25.16 2.88 11.78
C ILE A 253 -23.78 3.04 11.14
N PHE A 254 -23.54 4.17 10.46
CA PHE A 254 -22.26 4.47 9.83
C PHE A 254 -21.12 4.55 10.86
N GLU A 255 -21.33 5.20 12.00
CA GLU A 255 -20.35 5.27 13.09
C GLU A 255 -20.06 3.91 13.69
N CYS A 256 -21.10 3.11 13.98
CA CYS A 256 -20.94 1.74 14.48
C CYS A 256 -20.13 0.88 13.50
N PHE A 257 -20.41 1.00 12.20
CA PHE A 257 -19.68 0.30 11.15
C PHE A 257 -18.22 0.74 11.08
N HIS A 258 -17.94 2.03 11.14
CA HIS A 258 -16.57 2.56 11.18
C HIS A 258 -15.80 2.12 12.42
N PHE A 259 -16.45 2.10 13.59
CA PHE A 259 -15.85 1.62 14.83
C PHE A 259 -15.56 0.12 14.74
N ALA A 260 -16.49 -0.67 14.20
CA ALA A 260 -16.29 -2.11 13.99
C ALA A 260 -15.13 -2.39 13.02
N ILE A 261 -15.01 -1.66 11.91
CA ILE A 261 -13.87 -1.76 10.99
C ILE A 261 -12.57 -1.39 11.70
N SER A 262 -12.56 -0.27 12.43
CA SER A 262 -11.35 0.20 13.12
C SER A 262 -10.88 -0.81 14.16
N PHE A 263 -11.82 -1.38 14.93
CA PHE A 263 -11.55 -2.43 15.90
C PHE A 263 -11.05 -3.71 15.21
N TYR A 264 -11.68 -4.11 14.10
CA TYR A 264 -11.24 -5.25 13.30
C TYR A 264 -9.82 -5.07 12.77
N VAL A 265 -9.49 -3.92 12.20
CA VAL A 265 -8.16 -3.58 11.67
C VAL A 265 -7.14 -3.57 12.80
N PHE A 266 -7.49 -3.00 13.95
CA PHE A 266 -6.61 -2.98 15.12
C PHE A 266 -6.31 -4.40 15.63
N TRP A 267 -7.33 -5.23 15.80
CA TRP A 267 -7.17 -6.60 16.31
C TRP A 267 -6.41 -7.49 15.33
N ASN A 268 -6.61 -7.28 14.03
CA ASN A 268 -5.97 -8.06 12.97
C ASN A 268 -4.71 -7.39 12.42
N ARG A 269 -4.17 -6.35 13.05
CA ARG A 269 -3.05 -5.57 12.52
C ARG A 269 -1.81 -6.39 12.17
N ALA A 270 -1.53 -7.48 12.89
CA ALA A 270 -0.42 -8.40 12.56
C ALA A 270 -0.57 -8.96 11.15
N ASN A 271 -1.81 -9.23 10.73
CA ASN A 271 -2.11 -9.71 9.39
C ASN A 271 -2.02 -8.62 8.33
N PHE A 272 -1.79 -7.35 8.70
CA PHE A 272 -1.66 -6.22 7.78
C PHE A 272 -0.21 -5.71 7.66
N LEU A 273 0.77 -6.38 8.29
CA LEU A 273 2.18 -6.04 8.09
C LEU A 273 2.58 -6.26 6.63
N SER A 274 3.35 -5.32 6.08
CA SER A 274 3.97 -5.46 4.77
C SER A 274 5.04 -6.57 4.79
N LEU A 275 5.57 -6.97 3.62
CA LEU A 275 6.71 -7.89 3.57
C LEU A 275 7.91 -7.32 4.35
N ALA A 276 8.25 -6.05 4.11
CA ALA A 276 9.36 -5.37 4.75
C ALA A 276 9.19 -5.31 6.28
N ASP A 277 8.02 -4.90 6.75
CA ASP A 277 7.73 -4.82 8.19
C ASP A 277 7.73 -6.21 8.85
N SER A 278 7.28 -7.24 8.13
CA SER A 278 7.28 -8.63 8.64
C SER A 278 8.69 -9.17 8.75
N LEU A 279 9.51 -8.96 7.72
CA LEU A 279 10.92 -9.35 7.72
C LEU A 279 11.68 -8.62 8.84
N GLU A 280 11.48 -7.31 8.99
CA GLU A 280 12.09 -6.53 10.07
C GLU A 280 11.66 -7.02 11.46
N PHE A 281 10.38 -7.36 11.65
CA PHE A 281 9.90 -7.92 12.90
C PHE A 281 10.55 -9.29 13.20
N MET A 282 10.63 -10.16 12.19
CA MET A 282 11.26 -11.48 12.30
C MET A 282 12.77 -11.38 12.57
N ASN A 283 13.47 -10.45 11.92
CA ASN A 283 14.89 -10.19 12.16
C ASN A 283 15.15 -9.65 13.57
N ASN A 284 14.27 -8.77 14.08
CA ASN A 284 14.36 -8.35 15.48
C ASN A 284 14.21 -9.56 16.42
N VAL A 285 13.22 -10.42 16.20
CA VAL A 285 13.08 -11.64 17.01
C VAL A 285 14.31 -12.53 16.91
N HIS A 286 14.83 -12.76 15.71
CA HIS A 286 16.04 -13.56 15.51
C HIS A 286 17.24 -12.97 16.27
N LYS A 287 17.48 -11.67 16.15
CA LYS A 287 18.60 -10.96 16.79
C LYS A 287 18.57 -11.00 18.32
N PHE A 288 17.39 -10.82 18.92
CA PHE A 288 17.26 -10.80 20.37
C PHE A 288 17.22 -12.22 20.98
N GLU A 289 17.02 -13.23 20.15
CA GLU A 289 17.06 -14.64 20.55
C GLU A 289 16.20 -14.91 21.81
N PRO A 290 14.89 -14.58 21.80
CA PRO A 290 14.05 -14.71 22.97
C PRO A 290 13.84 -16.17 23.36
N TRP A 291 13.83 -17.11 22.41
CA TRP A 291 13.61 -18.54 22.66
C TRP A 291 12.45 -18.76 23.67
N GLU A 292 12.74 -19.31 24.85
CA GLU A 292 11.79 -19.52 25.95
C GLU A 292 11.76 -18.38 27.00
N ASP A 293 12.64 -17.39 26.87
CA ASP A 293 12.77 -16.27 27.79
C ASP A 293 11.72 -15.17 27.52
N ASP A 294 10.69 -15.18 28.37
CA ASP A 294 9.60 -14.20 28.30
C ASP A 294 10.05 -12.75 28.59
N SER A 295 11.20 -12.55 29.25
CA SER A 295 11.68 -11.22 29.64
C SER A 295 12.20 -10.38 28.47
N LYS A 296 12.63 -11.03 27.38
CA LYS A 296 13.16 -10.33 26.18
C LYS A 296 12.08 -9.71 25.30
N TRP A 297 10.81 -10.11 25.47
CA TRP A 297 9.74 -9.66 24.58
C TRP A 297 9.41 -8.17 24.74
N ASP A 298 9.62 -7.57 25.91
CA ASP A 298 9.46 -6.12 26.10
C ASP A 298 10.56 -5.35 25.34
N GLU A 299 11.77 -5.88 25.25
CA GLU A 299 12.85 -5.29 24.46
C GLU A 299 12.57 -5.40 22.96
N ILE A 300 12.12 -6.57 22.49
CA ILE A 300 11.71 -6.79 21.10
C ILE A 300 10.55 -5.86 20.72
N ALA A 301 9.56 -5.70 21.60
CA ALA A 301 8.44 -4.80 21.40
C ALA A 301 8.90 -3.34 21.24
N ARG A 302 9.83 -2.89 22.09
CA ARG A 302 10.42 -1.55 22.02
C ARG A 302 11.21 -1.34 20.73
N ALA A 303 12.10 -2.27 20.40
CA ALA A 303 12.92 -2.21 19.19
C ALA A 303 12.05 -2.15 17.93
N THR A 304 11.01 -2.98 17.87
CA THR A 304 10.12 -3.03 16.69
C THR A 304 9.19 -1.81 16.62
N ASN A 305 8.66 -1.32 17.75
CA ASN A 305 7.92 -0.06 17.79
C ASN A 305 8.78 1.13 17.34
N ALA A 306 10.06 1.16 17.73
CA ALA A 306 10.99 2.20 17.30
C ALA A 306 11.24 2.11 15.78
N ALA A 307 11.48 0.91 15.26
CA ALA A 307 11.69 0.67 13.83
C ALA A 307 10.48 1.11 12.97
N PHE A 308 9.25 0.78 13.39
CA PHE A 308 8.04 1.13 12.64
C PHE A 308 7.69 2.62 12.70
N SER A 309 8.08 3.31 13.77
CA SER A 309 7.77 4.73 13.98
C SER A 309 8.43 5.68 12.98
N GLY A 310 9.53 5.28 12.35
CA GLY A 310 10.22 6.09 11.35
C GLY A 310 9.70 5.94 9.92
N LYS A 311 8.85 4.93 9.64
CA LYS A 311 8.53 4.50 8.27
C LYS A 311 7.09 4.79 7.82
N ARG A 312 6.14 5.01 8.74
CA ARG A 312 4.72 5.19 8.38
C ARG A 312 4.34 6.66 8.32
N MET A 313 3.96 7.12 7.11
CA MET A 313 3.40 8.46 6.87
C MET A 313 2.00 8.66 7.48
N ASP A 314 1.31 7.58 7.85
CA ASP A 314 -0.06 7.67 8.34
C ASP A 314 -0.07 7.83 9.86
N ASN A 315 -0.50 9.03 10.28
CA ASN A 315 -1.36 9.47 11.40
C ASN A 315 -1.79 8.53 12.56
N PHE A 316 -1.45 7.25 12.57
CA PHE A 316 -1.65 6.27 13.62
C PHE A 316 -0.39 6.18 14.47
N ASP A 317 -0.52 6.46 15.77
CA ASP A 317 0.63 6.52 16.68
C ASP A 317 1.59 5.34 16.57
N ASN A 318 2.86 5.72 16.74
CA ASN A 318 4.12 5.03 16.55
C ASN A 318 4.36 3.77 17.39
N ASP A 319 3.34 3.31 18.10
CA ASP A 319 3.42 2.15 18.98
C ASP A 319 2.51 1.06 18.42
N TYR A 320 3.12 0.01 17.90
CA TYR A 320 2.44 -1.12 17.31
C TYR A 320 2.13 -2.17 18.38
N PHE A 321 3.04 -2.41 19.32
CA PHE A 321 2.86 -3.33 20.44
C PHE A 321 2.56 -2.57 21.73
N PHE A 322 1.67 -3.12 22.56
CA PHE A 322 1.32 -2.51 23.86
C PHE A 322 2.32 -2.89 24.95
N ASP A 323 2.69 -4.17 25.00
CA ASP A 323 3.61 -4.82 25.93
C ASP A 323 4.28 -6.00 25.19
N GLY A 324 5.25 -6.67 25.83
CA GLY A 324 5.97 -7.81 25.30
C GLY A 324 5.09 -9.04 25.08
N ASN A 325 4.14 -9.32 25.97
CA ASN A 325 3.19 -10.42 25.79
C ASN A 325 2.34 -10.22 24.52
N HIS A 326 1.84 -9.01 24.28
CA HIS A 326 1.13 -8.64 23.06
C HIS A 326 2.04 -8.77 21.82
N CYS A 327 3.31 -8.41 21.94
CA CYS A 327 4.30 -8.63 20.89
C CYS A 327 4.45 -10.12 20.55
N ARG A 328 4.66 -10.97 21.56
CA ARG A 328 4.77 -12.43 21.42
C ARG A 328 3.54 -13.05 20.76
N GLN A 329 2.35 -12.67 21.22
CA GLN A 329 1.09 -13.17 20.67
C GLN A 329 0.91 -12.81 19.20
N LEU A 330 1.16 -11.54 18.83
CA LEU A 330 1.07 -11.10 17.44
C LEU A 330 2.14 -11.75 16.57
N PHE A 331 3.34 -12.00 17.10
CA PHE A 331 4.38 -12.74 16.40
C PHE A 331 3.95 -14.19 16.10
N LYS A 332 3.43 -14.92 17.10
CA LYS A 332 2.91 -16.28 16.92
C LYS A 332 1.77 -16.33 15.89
N GLN A 333 0.84 -15.38 15.96
CA GLN A 333 -0.25 -15.24 14.99
C GLN A 333 0.31 -14.99 13.59
N ARG A 334 1.33 -14.12 13.46
CA ARG A 334 1.95 -13.78 12.19
C ARG A 334 2.68 -14.97 11.56
N LEU A 335 3.51 -15.68 12.33
CA LEU A 335 4.19 -16.90 11.86
C LEU A 335 3.18 -17.94 11.38
N SER A 336 2.13 -18.18 12.15
CA SER A 336 1.06 -19.13 11.79
C SER A 336 0.36 -18.73 10.49
N SER A 337 0.13 -17.43 10.29
CA SER A 337 -0.49 -16.86 9.07
C SER A 337 0.41 -17.00 7.85
N ILE A 338 1.73 -16.77 8.00
CA ILE A 338 2.74 -16.92 6.95
C ILE A 338 2.88 -18.39 6.54
N ILE A 339 3.07 -19.29 7.52
CA ILE A 339 3.25 -20.73 7.28
C ILE A 339 2.01 -21.34 6.63
N ALA A 340 0.81 -20.92 7.05
CA ALA A 340 -0.43 -21.36 6.44
C ALA A 340 -0.74 -20.69 5.08
N ASP A 341 0.17 -19.84 4.58
CA ASP A 341 0.05 -19.06 3.35
C ASP A 341 -1.29 -18.32 3.21
N ARG A 342 -1.75 -17.65 4.28
CA ARG A 342 -3.06 -17.00 4.36
C ARG A 342 -3.02 -15.50 3.98
N LYS A 343 -4.17 -14.98 3.51
CA LYS A 343 -4.56 -13.56 3.27
C LYS A 343 -3.56 -12.67 2.50
N LEU A 344 -2.39 -12.39 3.05
CA LEU A 344 -1.37 -11.51 2.47
C LEU A 344 -0.25 -12.24 1.71
N ARG A 345 -0.23 -13.57 1.72
CA ARG A 345 0.72 -14.48 1.04
C ARG A 345 2.16 -13.95 1.03
N LEU A 346 2.96 -14.47 1.95
CA LEU A 346 4.37 -14.13 2.09
C LEU A 346 5.23 -15.39 1.87
N PRO A 347 5.20 -16.01 0.68
CA PRO A 347 5.95 -17.25 0.44
C PRO A 347 7.46 -17.07 0.62
N GLU A 348 8.00 -15.87 0.39
CA GLU A 348 9.41 -15.51 0.65
C GLU A 348 9.81 -15.78 2.12
N LEU A 349 8.87 -15.58 3.05
CA LEU A 349 9.16 -15.67 4.48
C LEU A 349 8.82 -17.05 5.05
N ILE A 350 8.25 -17.98 4.27
CA ILE A 350 7.87 -19.30 4.76
C ILE A 350 9.07 -20.05 5.35
N PRO A 351 10.22 -20.16 4.67
CA PRO A 351 11.38 -20.88 5.22
C PRO A 351 11.86 -20.28 6.55
N PHE A 352 12.01 -18.96 6.60
CA PHE A 352 12.45 -18.25 7.79
C PHE A 352 11.41 -18.31 8.92
N ALA A 353 10.12 -18.31 8.59
CA ALA A 353 9.05 -18.48 9.57
C ALA A 353 9.06 -19.88 10.20
N HIS A 354 9.38 -20.93 9.44
CA HIS A 354 9.57 -22.27 9.99
C HIS A 354 10.77 -22.34 10.94
N GLU A 355 11.89 -21.73 10.56
CA GLU A 355 13.09 -21.66 11.41
C GLU A 355 12.79 -20.98 12.75
N LEU A 356 12.22 -19.76 12.73
CA LEU A 356 11.90 -19.02 13.95
C LEU A 356 10.83 -19.73 14.79
N ARG A 357 9.86 -20.38 14.15
CA ARG A 357 8.84 -21.16 14.87
C ARG A 357 9.48 -22.31 15.64
N ALA A 358 10.40 -23.05 15.01
CA ALA A 358 11.10 -24.16 15.64
C ALA A 358 11.98 -23.67 16.79
N ALA A 359 12.74 -22.59 16.56
CA ALA A 359 13.66 -22.06 17.55
C ALA A 359 12.96 -21.42 18.77
N CYS A 360 11.77 -20.83 18.59
CA CYS A 360 10.93 -20.33 19.69
C CYS A 360 10.09 -21.41 20.40
N GLY A 361 10.22 -22.70 20.01
CA GLY A 361 9.46 -23.78 20.64
C GLY A 361 7.94 -23.68 20.46
N PHE A 362 7.46 -23.00 19.40
CA PHE A 362 6.02 -22.87 19.14
C PHE A 362 5.49 -24.12 18.45
N ASP A 363 5.23 -25.15 19.24
CA ASP A 363 4.71 -26.44 18.78
C ASP A 363 3.39 -26.32 18.00
N SER A 364 3.09 -27.32 17.17
CA SER A 364 1.86 -27.44 16.38
C SER A 364 0.58 -27.60 17.20
N LYS A 365 0.70 -27.88 18.50
CA LYS A 365 -0.42 -28.17 19.41
C LYS A 365 -1.16 -26.94 19.95
N ASP A 366 -0.61 -25.74 19.80
CA ASP A 366 -1.23 -24.51 20.31
C ASP A 366 -2.16 -23.81 19.30
N GLN A 367 -2.64 -24.52 18.28
CA GLN A 367 -3.65 -23.99 17.37
C GLN A 367 -5.05 -24.24 17.97
N VAL A 368 -5.58 -23.24 18.70
CA VAL A 368 -7.01 -23.07 18.94
C VAL A 368 -7.50 -21.86 18.17
#